data_AF-A0A2V6P0Z7-F1
#
_entry.id   AF-A0A2V6P0Z7-F1
#
_cell.length_a   1.000
_cell.length_b   1.000
_cell.length_c   1.000
_cell.angle_alpha   90.00
_cell.angle_beta   90.00
_cell.angle_gamma   90.00
#
_symmetry.space_group_name_H-M   'P 1'
#
loop_
_entity.id
_entity.type
_entity.pdbx_description
1 polymer ?
#
loop_
_entity_poly.entity_id
_entity_poly.type
_entity_poly.pdbx_seq_one_letter_code
_entity_poly.pdbx_strand_id
1 'polypeptide(L)'
;MPRPFVLPDLGEGLTEAEIVSVHVREGDVLREDAPLLEVETDKAQVEIPSPMSGRVEKIHVEAGQTVKVGQVLVTFADVEGAAGPQAAAAPESTRKPAAGSGALA
;
A
#
# COMPACT_ATOMS: atom_id res chain seq x y z
N MET A 1 14.29 9.08 11.83
CA MET A 1 14.75 9.72 10.56
C MET A 1 13.76 9.34 9.46
N PRO A 2 13.37 10.27 8.57
CA PRO A 2 12.58 9.92 7.40
C PRO A 2 13.36 8.92 6.56
N ARG A 3 12.74 7.79 6.18
CA ARG A 3 13.33 6.78 5.30
C ARG A 3 12.78 6.97 3.89
N PRO A 4 13.52 7.62 2.99
CA PRO A 4 13.11 7.72 1.60
C PRO A 4 13.21 6.34 0.94
N PHE A 5 12.14 5.91 0.31
CA PHE A 5 12.12 4.75 -0.55
C PHE A 5 12.31 5.22 -1.99
N VAL A 6 13.46 4.86 -2.56
CA VAL A 6 13.81 5.19 -3.93
C VAL A 6 13.47 4.01 -4.84
N LEU A 7 13.14 4.32 -6.10
CA LEU A 7 12.94 3.29 -7.11
C LEU A 7 14.27 2.55 -7.34
N PRO A 8 14.34 1.24 -7.02
CA PRO A 8 15.53 0.44 -7.30
C PRO A 8 15.66 0.22 -8.81
N ASP A 9 16.86 -0.10 -9.27
CA ASP A 9 17.12 -0.33 -10.69
C ASP A 9 16.23 -1.47 -11.23
N LEU A 10 15.43 -1.17 -12.25
CA LEU A 10 14.46 -2.12 -12.83
C LEU A 10 15.09 -3.08 -13.86
N GLY A 11 16.42 -3.03 -14.03
CA GLY A 11 17.18 -3.96 -14.87
C GLY A 11 17.36 -3.51 -16.32
N GLU A 12 18.51 -3.87 -16.90
CA GLU A 12 18.88 -3.75 -18.32
C GLU A 12 18.65 -2.38 -18.98
N GLY A 13 18.99 -1.29 -18.29
CA GLY A 13 19.09 0.04 -18.90
C GLY A 13 17.79 0.86 -18.94
N LEU A 14 16.74 0.37 -18.27
CA LEU A 14 15.52 1.15 -18.02
C LEU A 14 15.79 2.16 -16.89
N THR A 15 15.84 3.44 -17.25
CA THR A 15 16.13 4.54 -16.29
C THR A 15 14.86 5.25 -15.81
N GLU A 16 13.70 4.85 -16.32
CA GLU A 16 12.40 5.44 -16.01
C GLU A 16 11.28 4.40 -16.00
N ALA A 17 10.26 4.68 -15.20
CA ALA A 17 9.03 3.88 -15.08
C ALA A 17 7.83 4.83 -14.89
N GLU A 18 6.66 4.42 -15.34
CA GLU A 18 5.41 5.17 -15.18
C GLU A 18 4.54 4.52 -14.13
N ILE A 19 3.88 5.29 -13.29
CA ILE A 19 3.02 4.74 -12.24
C ILE A 19 1.65 4.45 -12.82
N VAL A 20 1.21 3.20 -12.74
CA VAL A 20 -0.11 2.78 -13.24
C VAL A 20 -1.18 3.00 -12.17
N SER A 21 -0.87 2.65 -10.93
CA SER A 21 -1.80 2.76 -9.81
C SER A 21 -1.09 2.94 -8.47
N VAL A 22 -1.66 3.80 -7.63
CA VAL A 22 -1.18 4.07 -6.27
C VAL A 22 -2.22 3.53 -5.29
N HIS A 23 -1.85 2.51 -4.53
CA HIS A 23 -2.73 1.87 -3.54
C HIS A 23 -2.58 2.45 -2.13
N VAL A 24 -1.73 3.46 -1.97
CA VAL A 24 -1.34 4.03 -0.69
C VAL A 24 -1.63 5.52 -0.61
N ARG A 25 -1.77 6.05 0.61
CA ARG A 25 -2.04 7.48 0.86
C ARG A 25 -1.09 8.04 1.89
N GLU A 26 -0.89 9.36 1.85
CA GLU A 26 -0.13 10.07 2.88
C GLU A 26 -0.80 9.87 4.24
N GLY A 27 -0.02 9.42 5.22
CA GLY A 27 -0.50 9.08 6.55
C GLY A 27 -1.06 7.67 6.72
N ASP A 28 -1.10 6.86 5.66
CA ASP A 28 -1.57 5.46 5.71
C ASP A 28 -0.52 4.53 6.35
N VAL A 29 -0.97 3.44 6.97
CA VAL A 29 -0.13 2.51 7.72
C VAL A 29 -0.09 1.17 6.99
N LEU A 30 1.08 0.81 6.47
CA LEU A 30 1.28 -0.36 5.63
C LEU A 30 2.17 -1.38 6.33
N ARG A 31 2.07 -2.64 5.90
CA ARG A 31 2.86 -3.75 6.44
C ARG A 31 3.99 -4.13 5.49
N GLU A 32 4.94 -4.88 6.02
CA GLU A 32 5.91 -5.63 5.23
C GLU A 32 5.17 -6.50 4.20
N ASP A 33 5.65 -6.51 2.96
CA ASP A 33 5.02 -7.15 1.78
C ASP A 33 3.68 -6.53 1.32
N ALA A 34 3.24 -5.39 1.86
CA ALA A 34 2.04 -4.72 1.36
C ALA A 34 2.30 -4.01 0.01
N PRO A 35 1.36 -4.07 -0.96
CA PRO A 35 1.51 -3.40 -2.25
C PRO A 35 1.42 -1.88 -2.06
N LEU A 36 2.50 -1.16 -2.43
CA LEU A 36 2.53 0.29 -2.32
C LEU A 36 1.90 0.94 -3.56
N LEU A 37 2.51 0.64 -4.69
CA LEU A 37 2.20 1.21 -5.98
C LEU A 37 2.68 0.25 -7.06
N GLU A 38 2.11 0.42 -8.24
CA GLU A 38 2.40 -0.37 -9.41
C GLU A 38 3.04 0.53 -10.46
N VAL A 39 4.19 0.12 -11.00
CA VAL A 39 4.88 0.83 -12.08
C VAL A 39 4.89 0.00 -13.34
N GLU A 40 4.62 0.62 -14.48
CA GLU A 40 4.80 0.06 -15.80
C GLU A 40 6.09 0.60 -16.41
N THR A 41 6.88 -0.32 -16.94
CA THR A 41 8.00 -0.01 -17.82
C THR A 41 7.61 -0.38 -19.24
N ASP A 42 8.37 0.10 -20.22
CA ASP A 42 8.23 -0.24 -21.65
C ASP A 42 8.14 -1.76 -21.93
N LYS A 43 8.64 -2.58 -21.00
CA LYS A 43 8.74 -4.04 -21.14
C LYS A 43 7.74 -4.81 -20.29
N ALA A 44 7.41 -4.31 -19.10
CA ALA A 44 6.62 -5.05 -18.11
C ALA A 44 6.09 -4.14 -17.00
N GLN A 45 4.99 -4.60 -16.38
CA GLN A 45 4.48 -4.05 -15.13
C GLN A 45 5.19 -4.71 -13.95
N VAL A 46 5.67 -3.89 -13.02
CA VAL A 46 6.39 -4.28 -11.80
C VAL A 46 5.67 -3.67 -10.60
N GLU A 47 5.26 -4.52 -9.67
CA GLU A 47 4.68 -4.09 -8.40
C GLU A 47 5.80 -3.78 -7.39
N ILE A 48 5.64 -2.67 -6.65
CA ILE A 48 6.59 -2.26 -5.62
C ILE A 48 6.00 -2.61 -4.24
N PRO A 49 6.42 -3.73 -3.62
CA PRO A 49 6.03 -4.09 -2.26
C PRO A 49 6.80 -3.27 -1.22
N SER A 50 6.19 -3.08 -0.05
CA SER A 50 6.85 -2.43 1.09
C SER A 50 7.91 -3.35 1.71
N PRO A 51 9.17 -2.92 1.84
CA PRO A 51 10.23 -3.72 2.45
C PRO A 51 10.12 -3.82 3.98
N MET A 52 9.29 -2.99 4.62
CA MET A 52 9.05 -2.97 6.07
C MET A 52 7.62 -2.48 6.39
N SER A 53 7.15 -2.73 7.62
CA SER A 53 5.91 -2.14 8.12
C SER A 53 6.15 -0.70 8.59
N GLY A 54 5.37 0.27 8.10
CA GLY A 54 5.59 1.69 8.40
C GLY A 54 4.45 2.60 7.97
N ARG A 55 4.51 3.85 8.44
CA ARG A 55 3.55 4.89 8.05
C ARG A 55 4.10 5.70 6.89
N VAL A 56 3.31 5.88 5.84
CA VAL A 56 3.66 6.77 4.72
C VAL A 56 3.63 8.20 5.25
N GLU A 57 4.77 8.88 5.27
CA GLU A 57 4.85 10.28 5.66
C GLU A 57 4.45 11.18 4.50
N LYS A 58 4.97 10.88 3.31
CA LYS A 58 4.78 11.69 2.12
C LYS A 58 4.90 10.87 0.86
N ILE A 59 4.02 11.12 -0.11
CA ILE A 59 4.05 10.48 -1.43
C ILE A 59 4.49 11.56 -2.42
N HIS A 60 5.57 11.31 -3.16
CA HIS A 60 6.09 12.26 -4.15
C HIS A 60 5.60 11.96 -5.57
N VAL A 61 4.74 10.95 -5.71
CA VAL A 61 4.40 10.34 -6.99
C VAL A 61 2.90 10.07 -7.11
N GLU A 62 2.35 10.14 -8.32
CA GLU A 62 0.91 10.01 -8.57
C GLU A 62 0.65 9.03 -9.73
N ALA A 63 -0.57 8.50 -9.82
CA ALA A 63 -0.96 7.65 -10.95
C ALA A 63 -0.86 8.41 -12.28
N GLY A 64 -0.19 7.81 -13.26
CA GLY A 64 0.18 8.41 -14.54
C GLY A 64 1.44 9.28 -14.51
N GLN A 65 2.19 9.29 -13.40
CA GLN A 65 3.43 10.05 -13.30
C GLN A 65 4.64 9.19 -13.69
N THR A 66 5.55 9.76 -14.49
CA THR A 66 6.83 9.15 -14.83
C THR A 66 7.89 9.46 -13.77
N VAL A 67 8.56 8.42 -13.28
CA VAL A 67 9.60 8.47 -12.24
C VAL A 67 10.89 7.83 -12.76
N LYS A 68 12.04 8.29 -12.26
CA LYS A 68 13.36 7.77 -12.68
C LYS A 68 14.00 6.89 -11.61
N VAL A 69 14.88 5.99 -12.03
CA VAL A 69 15.69 5.16 -11.11
C VAL A 69 16.46 6.07 -10.15
N GLY A 70 16.39 5.76 -8.85
CA GLY A 70 16.99 6.58 -7.80
C GLY A 70 16.18 7.82 -7.39
N GLN A 71 15.01 8.09 -8.00
CA GLN A 71 14.10 9.08 -7.45
C GLN A 71 13.37 8.53 -6.22
N VAL A 72 13.10 9.44 -5.28
CA VAL A 72 12.27 9.16 -4.11
C VAL A 72 10.82 8.99 -4.55
N LEU A 73 10.28 7.80 -4.33
CA LEU A 73 8.88 7.47 -4.61
C LEU A 73 8.01 7.91 -3.43
N VAL A 74 8.35 7.38 -2.26
CA VAL A 74 7.62 7.61 -1.01
C VAL A 74 8.61 7.82 0.13
N THR A 75 8.24 8.64 1.09
CA THR A 75 9.01 8.79 2.33
C THR A 75 8.22 8.14 3.45
N PHE A 76 8.84 7.17 4.12
CA PHE A 76 8.25 6.54 5.30
C PHE A 76 8.71 7.27 6.56
N ALA A 77 7.77 7.51 7.47
CA ALA A 77 8.08 7.91 8.83
C ALA A 77 8.50 6.66 9.61
N ASP A 78 9.65 6.73 10.29
CA ASP A 78 10.06 5.72 11.25
C ASP A 78 9.09 5.76 12.44
N VAL A 79 8.11 4.85 12.41
CA VAL A 79 7.25 4.56 13.55
C VAL A 79 7.90 3.40 14.29
N GLU A 80 8.75 3.74 15.26
CA GLU A 80 9.22 2.82 16.29
C GLU A 80 7.98 2.20 16.97
N GLY A 81 7.55 1.02 16.51
CA GLY A 81 6.41 0.29 17.07
C GLY A 81 5.07 0.35 16.34
N ALA A 82 5.02 0.34 15.00
CA ALA A 82 3.78 -0.05 14.31
C ALA A 82 3.56 -1.58 14.30
N ALA A 83 3.66 -2.21 15.47
CA ALA A 83 2.96 -3.46 15.75
C ALA A 83 1.56 -3.08 16.26
N GLY A 84 0.57 -3.01 15.37
CA GLY A 84 -0.83 -2.92 15.80
C GLY A 84 -1.84 -2.71 14.67
N PRO A 85 -3.02 -3.36 14.69
CA PRO A 85 -3.69 -3.85 13.49
C PRO A 85 -4.95 -3.05 13.13
N GLN A 86 -5.14 -2.65 11.86
CA GLN A 86 -6.49 -2.47 11.31
C GLN A 86 -6.51 -2.33 9.79
N ALA A 87 -6.71 -3.46 9.11
CA ALA A 87 -7.65 -3.53 8.01
C ALA A 87 -8.62 -4.66 8.36
N ALA A 88 -9.37 -4.45 9.44
CA ALA A 88 -10.59 -5.21 9.66
C ALA A 88 -11.61 -4.71 8.63
N ALA A 89 -11.59 -5.29 7.44
CA ALA A 89 -12.75 -5.29 6.57
C ALA A 89 -13.84 -6.12 7.26
N ALA A 90 -14.69 -5.42 8.01
CA ALA A 90 -16.04 -5.75 8.43
C ALA A 90 -16.32 -7.14 9.06
N PRO A 91 -16.55 -7.22 10.38
CA PRO A 91 -17.40 -8.24 10.98
C PRO A 91 -18.82 -7.68 11.14
N GLU A 92 -19.58 -7.52 10.06
CA GLU A 92 -21.02 -7.28 10.16
C GLU A 92 -21.79 -8.16 9.19
N SER A 93 -21.90 -9.44 9.54
CA SER A 93 -23.18 -10.11 9.40
C SER A 93 -23.60 -10.60 10.77
N THR A 94 -24.31 -9.68 11.44
CA THR A 94 -25.05 -9.88 12.67
C THR A 94 -25.75 -11.23 12.66
N ARG A 95 -25.39 -12.09 13.62
CA ARG A 95 -26.30 -13.11 14.13
C ARG A 95 -27.61 -12.41 14.50
N LYS A 96 -28.68 -12.71 13.76
CA LYS A 96 -30.05 -12.56 14.24
C LYS A 96 -30.48 -13.92 14.81
N PRO A 97 -30.46 -14.13 16.13
CA PRO A 97 -31.37 -15.08 16.75
C PRO A 97 -32.73 -14.36 16.85
N ALA A 98 -33.62 -14.65 15.92
CA ALA A 98 -35.06 -14.53 16.16
C ALA A 98 -35.56 -15.98 16.13
N ALA A 99 -35.82 -16.66 17.25
CA ALA A 99 -36.86 -16.31 18.22
C ALA A 99 -38.13 -15.80 17.52
N GLY A 100 -38.61 -16.59 16.55
CA GLY A 100 -40.00 -16.57 16.12
C GLY A 100 -40.77 -17.58 16.95
N SER A 101 -41.50 -17.09 17.95
CA SER A 101 -42.60 -17.82 18.58
C SER A 101 -43.60 -18.22 17.49
N GLY A 102 -43.73 -19.52 17.27
CA GLY A 102 -44.76 -20.13 16.42
C GLY A 102 -45.68 -21.00 17.27
N ALA A 103 -46.90 -20.52 17.47
CA ALA A 103 -48.16 -21.25 17.55
C ALA A 103 -48.20 -22.62 18.25
N LEU A 104 -48.85 -22.69 19.42
CA LEU A 104 -50.00 -23.57 19.63
C LEU A 104 -50.75 -23.20 20.93
N ALA A 105 -52.06 -22.93 20.79
CA ALA A 105 -53.16 -22.98 21.76
C ALA A 105 -54.03 -21.72 21.73
#